data_AF-A0A9W9YRN0-F1
#
_entry.id   AF-A0A9W9YRN0-F1
#
_cell.length_a   1.000
_cell.length_b   1.000
_cell.length_c   1.000
_cell.angle_alpha   90.00
_cell.angle_beta   90.00
_cell.angle_gamma   90.00
#
_symmetry.space_group_name_H-M   'P 1'
#
loop_
_entity.id
_entity.type
_entity.pdbx_description
1 polymer ?
#
loop_
_entity_poly.entity_id
_entity_poly.type
_entity_poly.pdbx_seq_one_letter_code
_entity_poly.pdbx_strand_id
1 'polypeptide(L)'
;MFTAVWIEKAVIDNIKLRQALDQKFSSLKLKILDFAGDNEYHAYHHMFLRSQAIYVIVFNMAKFAENSFRDINARIKTLHLWFESVCSHVPPKTPIFLVGTHRGHMDKICIESLNGHLKKTLWDLNYCDELIMNDVEKLIFFPVENSDKNDAGVQTLQNKIMVVEEELKGTIGHDIPLSWIQIQDEIIKLQEKKEAKFCVPLEEFPRTFDYLICTNWSEETLKYFHEKGLVIYLDKDQELSRLVLLKPEILVDIIIQLVTKQPEMIPQRGFRRDWELLNTKGKLTKSLLDKILSEAVAVQENKEAITAFLEKCDLICPLAHNKIIPMYNSENGKELRPAHFVPSMLPTHVSADESAPLWLDETTDKKFYVFFKKFLPEPLFHCLLSRAHKNSKVEFPRSQPVVFRDVGKFWMSPRQPYRLKLIKDTKMIEVTFSCSNRNGMKPSDVLMQVFSMMDGICRNFPFVKFHCGPACPYLNVQDTKMKMIS
;
A
#
# COMPACT_ATOMS: atom_id res chain seq x y z
N MET A 1 -65.94 13.96 12.89
CA MET A 1 -64.96 13.80 13.99
C MET A 1 -63.58 13.82 13.36
N PHE A 2 -62.89 14.96 13.39
CA PHE A 2 -61.56 15.12 12.81
C PHE A 2 -60.52 14.80 13.88
N THR A 3 -59.74 13.74 13.66
CA THR A 3 -58.60 13.39 14.52
C THR A 3 -57.43 14.27 14.11
N ALA A 4 -57.15 15.32 14.89
CA ALA A 4 -55.95 16.12 14.73
C ALA A 4 -54.75 15.32 15.29
N VAL A 5 -53.86 14.88 14.41
CA VAL A 5 -52.57 14.29 14.78
C VAL A 5 -51.59 15.42 15.06
N TRP A 6 -51.23 15.61 16.33
CA TRP A 6 -50.18 16.55 16.73
C TRP A 6 -48.82 15.85 16.57
N ILE A 7 -48.03 16.30 15.61
CA ILE A 7 -46.63 15.89 15.47
C ILE A 7 -45.80 16.86 16.30
N GLU A 8 -45.52 16.49 17.55
CA GLU A 8 -44.50 17.19 18.33
C GLU A 8 -43.11 16.78 17.85
N LYS A 9 -42.26 17.77 17.57
CA LYS A 9 -40.86 17.57 17.24
C LYS A 9 -40.17 17.07 18.52
N ALA A 10 -39.93 15.75 18.61
CA ALA A 10 -39.21 15.17 19.72
C ALA A 10 -37.82 15.83 19.82
N VAL A 11 -37.59 16.60 20.88
CA VAL A 11 -36.30 17.20 21.17
C VAL A 11 -35.42 16.11 21.75
N ILE A 12 -34.37 15.73 21.02
CA ILE A 12 -33.39 14.75 21.49
C ILE A 12 -32.66 15.35 22.70
N ASP A 13 -32.76 14.68 23.85
CA ASP A 13 -32.00 15.02 25.06
C ASP A 13 -30.53 14.62 24.85
N ASN A 14 -29.73 15.58 24.35
CA ASN A 14 -28.32 15.36 24.03
C ASN A 14 -27.49 14.96 25.25
N ILE A 15 -27.89 15.33 26.48
CA ILE A 15 -27.15 14.98 27.69
C ILE A 15 -27.36 13.50 28.00
N LYS A 16 -28.60 13.02 27.99
CA LYS A 16 -28.90 11.59 28.16
C LYS A 16 -28.30 10.75 27.05
N LEU A 17 -28.34 11.24 25.80
CA LEU A 17 -27.73 10.56 24.67
C LEU A 17 -26.22 10.41 24.86
N ARG A 18 -25.51 11.49 25.24
CA ARG A 18 -24.07 11.45 25.52
C ARG A 18 -23.74 10.48 26.65
N GLN A 19 -24.46 10.53 27.77
CA GLN A 19 -24.25 9.59 28.88
C GLN A 19 -24.47 8.13 28.46
N ALA A 20 -25.48 7.84 27.64
CA ALA A 20 -25.73 6.50 27.13
C ALA A 20 -24.64 6.04 26.14
N LEU A 21 -24.13 6.95 25.31
CA LEU A 21 -23.00 6.68 24.40
C LEU A 21 -21.72 6.43 25.20
N ASP A 22 -21.39 7.26 26.17
CA ASP A 22 -20.21 7.11 27.04
C ASP A 22 -20.26 5.79 27.83
N GLN A 23 -21.43 5.37 28.30
CA GLN A 23 -21.61 4.05 28.92
C GLN A 23 -21.43 2.91 27.91
N LYS A 24 -22.05 3.02 26.72
CA LYS A 24 -21.98 1.99 25.65
C LYS A 24 -20.58 1.84 25.06
N PHE A 25 -19.81 2.92 25.02
CA PHE A 25 -18.43 2.99 24.51
C PHE A 25 -17.43 3.28 25.64
N SER A 26 -17.70 2.76 26.84
CA SER A 26 -16.88 2.95 28.04
C SER A 26 -15.49 2.27 27.96
N SER A 27 -15.30 1.39 26.98
CA SER A 27 -14.02 0.71 26.74
C SER A 27 -13.52 0.94 25.31
N LEU A 28 -12.21 1.01 25.19
CA LEU A 28 -11.51 1.15 23.92
C LEU A 28 -11.81 -0.05 23.01
N LYS A 29 -12.40 0.20 21.83
CA LYS A 29 -12.54 -0.81 20.78
C LYS A 29 -11.29 -0.80 19.90
N LEU A 30 -10.49 -1.86 20.00
CA LEU A 30 -9.29 -2.04 19.19
C LEU A 30 -9.58 -2.94 17.99
N LYS A 31 -9.25 -2.47 16.78
CA LYS A 31 -9.08 -3.33 15.59
C LYS A 31 -7.58 -3.54 15.42
N ILE A 32 -7.11 -4.78 15.63
CA ILE A 32 -5.70 -5.14 15.42
C ILE A 32 -5.57 -5.64 13.98
N LEU A 33 -4.66 -5.04 13.23
CA LEU A 33 -4.28 -5.47 11.89
C LEU A 33 -2.86 -6.01 11.96
N ASP A 34 -2.67 -7.25 11.52
CA ASP A 34 -1.37 -7.88 11.38
C ASP A 34 -0.95 -7.85 9.91
N PHE A 35 0.18 -7.21 9.63
CA PHE A 35 0.74 -7.10 8.28
C PHE A 35 1.86 -8.12 8.14
N ALA A 36 1.64 -9.12 7.29
CA ALA A 36 2.63 -10.16 7.01
C ALA A 36 3.96 -9.55 6.55
N GLY A 37 5.07 -10.18 6.96
CA GLY A 37 6.40 -9.60 6.81
C GLY A 37 7.12 -9.88 5.50
N ASP A 38 6.51 -10.60 4.55
CA ASP A 38 7.13 -10.81 3.25
C ASP A 38 6.93 -9.59 2.35
N ASN A 39 7.94 -9.28 1.54
CA ASN A 39 7.98 -8.07 0.71
C ASN A 39 6.78 -7.94 -0.23
N GLU A 40 6.20 -9.06 -0.66
CA GLU A 40 5.04 -9.11 -1.55
C GLU A 40 3.79 -8.50 -0.91
N TYR A 41 3.67 -8.54 0.42
CA TYR A 41 2.52 -7.99 1.16
C TYR A 41 2.60 -6.46 1.33
N HIS A 42 3.79 -5.87 1.19
CA HIS A 42 3.95 -4.41 1.27
C HIS A 42 3.14 -3.67 0.19
N ALA A 43 2.80 -4.37 -0.90
CA ALA A 43 2.04 -3.83 -2.02
C ALA A 43 0.62 -3.36 -1.67
N TYR A 44 0.04 -3.79 -0.55
CA TYR A 44 -1.30 -3.34 -0.12
C TYR A 44 -1.31 -2.55 1.19
N HIS A 45 -0.15 -2.30 1.81
CA HIS A 45 -0.08 -1.52 3.05
C HIS A 45 -0.73 -0.13 2.87
N HIS A 46 -0.58 0.49 1.70
CA HIS A 46 -1.21 1.80 1.40
C HIS A 46 -2.73 1.79 1.50
N MET A 47 -3.36 0.63 1.41
CA MET A 47 -4.80 0.50 1.52
C MET A 47 -5.32 0.53 2.96
N PHE A 48 -4.46 0.32 3.97
CA PHE A 48 -4.88 0.23 5.37
C PHE A 48 -4.14 1.16 6.32
N LEU A 49 -2.93 1.60 5.97
CA LEU A 49 -2.20 2.56 6.80
C LEU A 49 -2.89 3.93 6.72
N ARG A 50 -3.23 4.51 7.87
CA ARG A 50 -4.04 5.73 8.05
C ARG A 50 -3.51 6.57 9.21
N SER A 51 -3.81 7.86 9.17
CA SER A 51 -3.32 8.84 10.14
C SER A 51 -3.82 8.66 11.58
N GLN A 52 -4.92 7.91 11.77
CA GLN A 52 -5.58 7.71 13.05
C GLN A 52 -5.41 6.26 13.54
N ALA A 53 -4.17 5.82 13.64
CA ALA A 53 -3.79 4.50 14.12
C ALA A 53 -2.53 4.58 14.98
N ILE A 54 -2.40 3.60 15.87
CA ILE A 54 -1.15 3.35 16.60
C ILE A 54 -0.40 2.27 15.86
N TYR A 55 0.88 2.52 15.56
CA TYR A 55 1.72 1.57 14.86
C TYR A 55 2.65 0.86 15.82
N VAL A 56 2.76 -0.46 15.65
CA VAL A 56 3.65 -1.29 16.45
C VAL A 56 4.58 -2.04 15.50
N ILE A 57 5.86 -1.66 15.48
CA ILE A 57 6.90 -2.36 14.72
C ILE A 57 7.58 -3.33 15.67
N VAL A 58 7.44 -4.63 15.40
CA VAL A 58 7.93 -5.70 16.26
C VAL A 58 9.18 -6.33 15.67
N PHE A 59 10.20 -6.56 16.51
CA PHE A 59 11.41 -7.27 16.10
C PHE A 59 11.90 -8.25 17.17
N ASN A 60 12.74 -9.20 16.77
CA ASN A 60 13.35 -10.17 17.68
C ASN A 60 14.71 -9.64 18.15
N MET A 61 14.82 -9.30 19.44
CA MET A 61 16.05 -8.72 19.99
C MET A 61 17.21 -9.71 20.01
N ALA A 62 16.94 -10.97 20.38
CA ALA A 62 17.95 -12.01 20.42
C ALA A 62 18.60 -12.20 19.05
N LYS A 63 17.79 -12.23 17.99
CA LYS A 63 18.27 -12.25 16.62
C LYS A 63 19.15 -11.04 16.30
N PHE A 64 18.78 -9.85 16.73
CA PHE A 64 19.59 -8.65 16.47
C PHE A 64 20.94 -8.66 17.19
N ALA A 65 21.02 -9.32 18.34
CA ALA A 65 22.24 -9.47 19.14
C ALA A 65 23.11 -10.68 18.77
N GLU A 66 22.62 -11.60 17.94
CA GLU A 66 23.38 -12.75 17.46
C GLU A 66 24.77 -12.36 16.93
N ASN A 67 25.75 -13.25 17.12
CA ASN A 67 27.12 -13.07 16.64
C ASN A 67 27.76 -11.74 17.08
N SER A 68 27.46 -11.29 18.30
CA SER A 68 28.00 -10.02 18.86
C SER A 68 27.71 -8.82 17.96
N PHE A 69 26.47 -8.71 17.47
CA PHE A 69 26.00 -7.60 16.62
C PHE A 69 26.69 -7.47 15.24
N ARG A 70 27.40 -8.50 14.74
CA ARG A 70 28.14 -8.43 13.47
C ARG A 70 27.29 -7.95 12.29
N ASP A 71 26.04 -8.42 12.21
CA ASP A 71 25.10 -8.12 11.12
C ASP A 71 24.05 -7.08 11.51
N ILE A 72 24.25 -6.34 12.61
CA ILE A 72 23.23 -5.46 13.17
C ILE A 72 22.76 -4.42 12.15
N ASN A 73 23.66 -3.85 11.34
CA ASN A 73 23.30 -2.86 10.33
C ASN A 73 22.36 -3.44 9.26
N ALA A 74 22.57 -4.70 8.85
CA ALA A 74 21.69 -5.38 7.90
C ALA A 74 20.31 -5.66 8.51
N ARG A 75 20.27 -6.03 9.80
CA ARG A 75 19.02 -6.26 10.54
C ARG A 75 18.27 -4.96 10.82
N ILE A 76 18.95 -3.87 11.14
CA ILE A 76 18.33 -2.54 11.27
C ILE A 76 17.77 -2.07 9.92
N LYS A 77 18.44 -2.39 8.79
CA LYS A 77 17.87 -2.10 7.46
C LYS A 77 16.50 -2.76 7.23
N THR A 78 16.21 -3.91 7.84
CA THR A 78 14.86 -4.51 7.72
C THR A 78 13.83 -3.72 8.51
N LEU A 79 14.18 -3.14 9.66
CA LEU A 79 13.32 -2.19 10.38
C LEU A 79 13.03 -0.95 9.54
N HIS A 80 14.02 -0.45 8.78
CA HIS A 80 13.81 0.71 7.92
C HIS A 80 12.67 0.50 6.92
N LEU A 81 12.53 -0.71 6.34
CA LEU A 81 11.43 -1.01 5.42
C LEU A 81 10.05 -0.82 6.08
N TRP A 82 9.92 -1.15 7.36
CA TRP A 82 8.71 -0.93 8.14
C TRP A 82 8.47 0.53 8.46
N PHE A 83 9.50 1.27 8.89
CA PHE A 83 9.39 2.71 9.12
C PHE A 83 9.01 3.45 7.84
N GLU A 84 9.66 3.13 6.72
CA GLU A 84 9.34 3.71 5.42
C GLU A 84 7.90 3.37 5.04
N SER A 85 7.47 2.12 5.21
CA SER A 85 6.09 1.72 4.97
C SER A 85 5.10 2.56 5.79
N VAL A 86 5.31 2.73 7.10
CA VAL A 86 4.39 3.52 7.94
C VAL A 86 4.46 5.01 7.59
N CYS A 87 5.65 5.60 7.63
CA CYS A 87 5.88 7.04 7.45
C CYS A 87 5.51 7.55 6.06
N SER A 88 5.34 6.66 5.06
CA SER A 88 4.83 7.06 3.74
C SER A 88 3.36 7.47 3.77
N HIS A 89 2.58 6.91 4.70
CA HIS A 89 1.12 6.96 4.70
C HIS A 89 0.54 7.81 5.82
N VAL A 90 1.33 8.08 6.85
CA VAL A 90 0.85 8.73 8.07
C VAL A 90 1.61 10.02 8.35
N PRO A 91 0.93 11.03 8.95
CA PRO A 91 1.55 12.31 9.20
C PRO A 91 2.74 12.21 10.13
N PRO A 92 3.70 13.15 10.04
CA PRO A 92 4.74 13.28 11.04
C PRO A 92 4.11 13.35 12.43
N LYS A 93 4.77 12.73 13.42
CA LYS A 93 4.30 12.57 14.80
C LYS A 93 3.15 11.58 15.01
N THR A 94 2.74 10.82 13.99
CA THR A 94 1.91 9.64 14.26
C THR A 94 2.66 8.66 15.17
N PRO A 95 2.05 8.17 16.26
CA PRO A 95 2.73 7.32 17.22
C PRO A 95 3.19 5.98 16.65
N ILE A 96 4.50 5.73 16.71
CA ILE A 96 5.12 4.44 16.37
C ILE A 96 5.81 3.86 17.60
N PHE A 97 5.37 2.68 18.02
CA PHE A 97 5.99 1.87 19.05
C PHE A 97 6.97 0.89 18.41
N LEU A 98 8.23 0.94 18.82
CA LEU A 98 9.20 -0.10 18.50
C LEU A 98 9.19 -1.14 19.63
N VAL A 99 8.92 -2.39 19.33
CA VAL A 99 8.76 -3.46 20.32
C VAL A 99 9.77 -4.57 20.06
N GLY A 100 10.67 -4.78 21.02
CA GLY A 100 11.68 -5.83 20.97
C GLY A 100 11.19 -7.05 21.75
N THR A 101 10.99 -8.18 21.08
CA THR A 101 10.59 -9.46 21.72
C THR A 101 11.79 -10.27 22.18
N HIS A 102 11.53 -11.34 22.94
CA HIS A 102 12.53 -12.26 23.48
C HIS A 102 13.42 -11.63 24.56
N ARG A 103 12.85 -10.73 25.37
CA ARG A 103 13.54 -10.10 26.50
C ARG A 103 14.19 -11.13 27.44
N GLY A 104 13.56 -12.28 27.67
CA GLY A 104 14.08 -13.33 28.55
C GLY A 104 15.43 -13.91 28.11
N HIS A 105 15.81 -13.75 26.83
CA HIS A 105 17.09 -14.21 26.29
C HIS A 105 18.18 -13.12 26.27
N MET A 106 17.90 -11.95 26.83
CA MET A 106 18.74 -10.77 26.72
C MET A 106 19.11 -10.26 28.11
N ASP A 107 20.40 -10.12 28.39
CA ASP A 107 20.83 -9.39 29.59
C ASP A 107 20.70 -7.87 29.40
N LYS A 108 20.75 -7.14 30.51
CA LYS A 108 20.58 -5.68 30.52
C LYS A 108 21.65 -4.94 29.70
N ILE A 109 22.89 -5.40 29.71
CA ILE A 109 24.01 -4.78 29.00
C ILE A 109 23.80 -4.94 27.48
N CYS A 110 23.32 -6.11 27.06
CA CYS A 110 22.99 -6.43 25.69
C CYS A 110 21.84 -5.55 25.17
N ILE A 111 20.77 -5.37 25.97
CA ILE A 111 19.65 -4.47 25.66
C ILE A 111 20.14 -3.01 25.50
N GLU A 112 20.99 -2.54 26.41
CA GLU A 112 21.56 -1.18 26.35
C GLU A 112 22.46 -0.98 25.12
N SER A 113 23.26 -1.99 24.77
CA SER A 113 24.12 -1.98 23.57
C SER A 113 23.28 -1.93 22.29
N LEU A 114 22.24 -2.76 22.21
CA LEU A 114 21.28 -2.78 21.11
C LEU A 114 20.57 -1.41 20.96
N ASN A 115 20.13 -0.82 22.08
CA ASN A 115 19.56 0.52 22.11
C ASN A 115 20.52 1.57 21.56
N GLY A 116 21.82 1.49 21.88
CA GLY A 116 22.85 2.37 21.34
C GLY A 116 22.98 2.27 19.81
N HIS A 117 23.01 1.05 19.27
CA HIS A 117 23.06 0.81 17.83
C HIS A 117 21.81 1.30 17.09
N LEU A 118 20.62 1.02 17.65
CA LEU A 118 19.36 1.48 17.08
C LEU A 118 19.25 3.01 17.13
N LYS A 119 19.59 3.64 18.27
CA LYS A 119 19.64 5.11 18.40
C LYS A 119 20.53 5.70 17.32
N LYS A 120 21.79 5.27 17.23
CA LYS A 120 22.74 5.82 16.25
C LYS A 120 22.17 5.77 14.83
N THR A 121 21.59 4.64 14.43
CA THR A 121 21.14 4.42 13.06
C THR A 121 19.81 5.12 12.75
N LEU A 122 18.84 5.07 13.66
CA LEU A 122 17.52 5.66 13.45
C LEU A 122 17.53 7.20 13.62
N TRP A 123 18.44 7.73 14.44
CA TRP A 123 18.59 9.18 14.64
C TRP A 123 19.12 9.90 13.40
N ASP A 124 20.02 9.26 12.67
CA ASP A 124 20.55 9.76 11.40
C ASP A 124 19.47 9.83 10.29
N LEU A 125 18.29 9.24 10.49
CA LEU A 125 17.25 9.07 9.48
C LEU A 125 15.96 9.87 9.74
N ASN A 126 15.94 10.73 10.76
CA ASN A 126 14.81 11.63 11.08
C ASN A 126 13.46 10.90 11.29
N TYR A 127 13.48 9.73 11.93
CA TYR A 127 12.28 9.01 12.40
C TYR A 127 12.00 9.22 13.91
N CYS A 128 12.80 10.05 14.58
CA CYS A 128 12.74 10.22 16.03
C CYS A 128 11.49 10.96 16.50
N ASP A 129 10.91 11.82 15.66
CA ASP A 129 9.72 12.59 16.02
C ASP A 129 8.46 11.70 16.04
N GLU A 130 8.51 10.56 15.36
CA GLU A 130 7.43 9.57 15.26
C GLU A 130 7.52 8.46 16.31
N LEU A 131 8.69 8.26 16.93
CA LEU A 131 8.95 7.16 17.87
C LEU A 131 8.45 7.46 19.29
N ILE A 132 7.65 6.55 19.84
CA ILE A 132 7.25 6.58 21.25
C ILE A 132 8.35 5.96 22.10
N MET A 133 8.87 6.76 23.03
CA MET A 133 9.93 6.38 23.94
C MET A 133 9.42 5.54 25.11
N ASN A 134 10.20 4.55 25.52
CA ASN A 134 10.03 3.87 26.79
C ASN A 134 10.72 4.69 27.89
N ASP A 135 9.96 5.60 28.51
CA ASP A 135 10.47 6.52 29.54
C ASP A 135 10.92 5.80 30.82
N VAL A 136 10.32 4.63 31.11
CA VAL A 136 10.61 3.83 32.30
C VAL A 136 12.00 3.22 32.22
N GLU A 137 12.31 2.56 31.10
CA GLU A 137 13.61 1.91 30.89
C GLU A 137 14.63 2.80 30.13
N LYS A 138 14.22 4.01 29.71
CA LYS A 138 15.04 4.98 28.95
C LYS A 138 15.54 4.41 27.60
N LEU A 139 14.71 3.59 26.97
CA LEU A 139 14.97 2.94 25.68
C LEU A 139 14.12 3.57 24.57
N ILE A 140 14.58 3.49 23.31
CA ILE A 140 13.76 3.89 22.15
C ILE A 140 12.78 2.79 21.71
N PHE A 141 12.69 1.70 22.49
CA PHE A 141 11.83 0.55 22.22
C PHE A 141 11.34 -0.07 23.54
N PHE A 142 10.33 -0.92 23.44
CA PHE A 142 9.75 -1.66 24.56
C PHE A 142 10.24 -3.11 24.51
N PRO A 143 11.15 -3.54 25.41
CA PRO A 143 11.55 -4.94 25.52
C PRO A 143 10.42 -5.74 26.18
N VAL A 144 9.96 -6.80 25.51
CA VAL A 144 8.85 -7.64 25.97
C VAL A 144 9.20 -9.12 25.93
N GLU A 145 8.56 -9.90 26.80
CA GLU A 145 8.59 -11.35 26.78
C GLU A 145 7.19 -11.93 26.62
N ASN A 146 6.88 -12.42 25.42
CA ASN A 146 5.55 -12.92 25.10
C ASN A 146 5.24 -14.27 25.76
N SER A 147 6.27 -15.00 26.22
CA SER A 147 6.07 -16.26 26.94
C SER A 147 5.60 -16.07 28.39
N ASP A 148 5.80 -14.88 28.97
CA ASP A 148 5.36 -14.55 30.32
C ASP A 148 4.09 -13.69 30.28
N LYS A 149 2.99 -14.23 30.80
CA LYS A 149 1.69 -13.54 30.87
C LYS A 149 1.71 -12.30 31.77
N ASN A 150 2.69 -12.21 32.67
CA ASN A 150 2.85 -11.10 33.61
C ASN A 150 4.12 -10.29 33.34
N ASP A 151 4.68 -10.34 32.12
CA ASP A 151 5.87 -9.57 31.78
C ASP A 151 5.68 -8.07 32.04
N ALA A 152 6.60 -7.50 32.83
CA ALA A 152 6.58 -6.07 33.15
C ALA A 152 6.77 -5.19 31.90
N GLY A 153 7.44 -5.71 30.86
CA GLY A 153 7.61 -5.04 29.58
C GLY A 153 6.27 -4.87 28.84
N VAL A 154 5.48 -5.94 28.74
CA VAL A 154 4.12 -5.91 28.18
C VAL A 154 3.22 -4.93 28.93
N GLN A 155 3.24 -4.96 30.27
CA GLN A 155 2.46 -4.02 31.09
C GLN A 155 2.86 -2.56 30.84
N THR A 156 4.17 -2.29 30.72
CA THR A 156 4.71 -0.96 30.41
C THR A 156 4.25 -0.48 29.02
N LEU A 157 4.30 -1.37 28.02
CA LEU A 157 3.82 -1.10 26.68
C LEU A 157 2.31 -0.78 26.67
N GLN A 158 1.50 -1.61 27.33
CA GLN A 158 0.04 -1.41 27.43
C GLN A 158 -0.30 -0.07 28.08
N ASN A 159 0.33 0.26 29.21
CA ASN A 159 0.13 1.55 29.87
C ASN A 159 0.49 2.73 28.96
N LYS A 160 1.60 2.64 28.23
CA LYS A 160 2.00 3.71 27.31
C LYS A 160 1.06 3.83 26.11
N ILE A 161 0.54 2.71 25.57
CA ILE A 161 -0.49 2.72 24.52
C ILE A 161 -1.75 3.45 25.01
N MET A 162 -2.21 3.18 26.24
CA MET A 162 -3.39 3.87 26.81
C MET A 162 -3.17 5.38 26.94
N VAL A 163 -1.97 5.81 27.37
CA VAL A 163 -1.65 7.25 27.45
C VAL A 163 -1.66 7.91 26.07
N VAL A 164 -1.00 7.29 25.09
CA VAL A 164 -0.94 7.81 23.71
C VAL A 164 -2.32 7.84 23.06
N GLU A 165 -3.17 6.86 23.35
CA GLU A 165 -4.53 6.80 22.84
C GLU A 165 -5.39 7.96 23.37
N GLU A 166 -5.28 8.30 24.66
CA GLU A 166 -5.94 9.48 25.23
C GLU A 166 -5.44 10.80 24.60
N GLU A 167 -4.14 10.92 24.31
CA GLU A 167 -3.57 12.07 23.59
C GLU A 167 -4.15 12.17 22.16
N LEU A 168 -4.30 11.04 21.47
CA LEU A 168 -4.89 10.97 20.15
C LEU A 168 -6.38 11.33 20.16
N LYS A 169 -7.16 10.84 21.13
CA LYS A 169 -8.58 11.21 21.30
C LYS A 169 -8.77 12.73 21.35
N GLY A 170 -7.93 13.42 22.14
CA GLY A 170 -7.97 14.88 22.28
C GLY A 170 -7.67 15.65 20.99
N THR A 171 -6.97 15.01 20.04
CA THR A 171 -6.55 15.60 18.76
C THR A 171 -7.51 15.24 17.60
N ILE A 172 -8.22 14.11 17.72
CA ILE A 172 -9.04 13.50 16.65
C ILE A 172 -10.51 13.98 16.69
N GLY A 173 -10.99 14.52 17.81
CA GLY A 173 -12.39 14.87 18.05
C GLY A 173 -13.00 15.86 17.06
N HIS A 174 -13.51 15.36 15.94
CA HIS A 174 -14.48 16.04 15.10
C HIS A 174 -15.86 15.52 15.49
N ASP A 175 -16.82 16.41 15.71
CA ASP A 175 -18.21 16.02 15.88
C ASP A 175 -18.68 15.31 14.60
N ILE A 176 -18.97 14.01 14.69
CA ILE A 176 -19.53 13.24 13.59
C ILE A 176 -21.05 13.10 13.75
N PRO A 177 -21.83 13.18 12.66
CA PRO A 177 -23.26 12.93 12.73
C PRO A 177 -23.59 11.55 13.28
N LEU A 178 -24.61 11.44 14.13
CA LEU A 178 -25.09 10.15 14.65
C LEU A 178 -25.47 9.19 13.51
N SER A 179 -26.03 9.71 12.41
CA SER A 179 -26.37 8.92 11.23
C SER A 179 -25.15 8.21 10.64
N TRP A 180 -23.96 8.81 10.68
CA TRP A 180 -22.74 8.18 10.16
C TRP A 180 -22.32 6.99 11.02
N ILE A 181 -22.49 7.08 12.34
CA ILE A 181 -22.24 5.97 13.26
C ILE A 181 -23.21 4.81 12.96
N GLN A 182 -24.49 5.12 12.72
CA GLN A 182 -25.48 4.11 12.39
C GLN A 182 -25.19 3.44 11.04
N ILE A 183 -24.81 4.21 10.02
CA ILE A 183 -24.41 3.65 8.71
C ILE A 183 -23.16 2.77 8.87
N GLN A 184 -22.17 3.20 9.65
CA GLN A 184 -20.98 2.40 9.95
C GLN A 184 -21.35 1.06 10.59
N ASP A 185 -22.22 1.06 11.60
CA ASP A 185 -22.67 -0.17 12.26
C ASP A 185 -23.36 -1.13 11.27
N GLU A 186 -24.17 -0.60 10.34
CA GLU A 186 -24.82 -1.42 9.31
C GLU A 186 -23.82 -1.96 8.26
N ILE A 187 -22.80 -1.17 7.87
CA ILE A 187 -21.71 -1.65 7.02
C ILE A 187 -20.96 -2.81 7.71
N ILE A 188 -20.62 -2.66 8.99
CA ILE A 188 -19.90 -3.70 9.75
C ILE A 188 -20.75 -4.97 9.83
N LYS A 189 -22.05 -4.87 10.15
CA LYS A 189 -22.97 -6.03 10.15
C LYS A 189 -23.08 -6.69 8.78
N LEU A 190 -23.04 -5.91 7.69
CA LEU A 190 -23.05 -6.44 6.33
C LEU A 190 -21.76 -7.22 6.04
N GLN A 191 -20.59 -6.69 6.45
CA GLN A 191 -19.28 -7.31 6.27
C GLN A 191 -19.15 -8.71 6.91
N GLU A 192 -19.91 -8.98 7.97
CA GLU A 192 -19.96 -10.28 8.65
C GLU A 192 -20.73 -11.35 7.85
N LYS A 193 -21.58 -10.95 6.90
CA LYS A 193 -22.37 -11.88 6.08
C LYS A 193 -21.53 -12.41 4.92
N LYS A 194 -21.30 -13.72 4.87
CA LYS A 194 -20.47 -14.35 3.82
C LYS A 194 -21.04 -14.21 2.41
N GLU A 195 -22.36 -14.22 2.28
CA GLU A 195 -23.07 -14.14 1.00
C GLU A 195 -23.61 -12.72 0.73
N ALA A 196 -23.01 -11.68 1.30
CA ALA A 196 -23.39 -10.31 0.95
C ALA A 196 -22.66 -9.85 -0.32
N LYS A 197 -23.30 -8.93 -1.05
CA LYS A 197 -22.67 -8.16 -2.13
C LYS A 197 -21.99 -6.94 -1.51
N PHE A 198 -20.72 -6.73 -1.84
CA PHE A 198 -19.90 -5.68 -1.25
C PHE A 198 -19.54 -4.56 -2.22
N CYS A 199 -19.51 -4.81 -3.53
CA CYS A 199 -19.40 -3.75 -4.52
C CYS A 199 -20.80 -3.23 -4.86
N VAL A 200 -21.10 -2.00 -4.42
CA VAL A 200 -22.45 -1.44 -4.50
C VAL A 200 -22.47 -0.16 -5.35
N PRO A 201 -23.36 -0.04 -6.34
CA PRO A 201 -23.66 1.23 -7.00
C PRO A 201 -24.15 2.28 -6.02
N LEU A 202 -23.70 3.54 -6.13
CA LEU A 202 -24.12 4.60 -5.20
C LEU A 202 -25.64 4.80 -5.15
N GLU A 203 -26.34 4.54 -6.25
CA GLU A 203 -27.81 4.59 -6.33
C GLU A 203 -28.50 3.49 -5.49
N GLU A 204 -27.82 2.36 -5.26
CA GLU A 204 -28.28 1.22 -4.47
C GLU A 204 -27.78 1.30 -3.01
N PHE A 205 -26.78 2.13 -2.72
CA PHE A 205 -26.19 2.26 -1.39
C PHE A 205 -27.25 2.49 -0.28
N PRO A 206 -28.25 3.38 -0.44
CA PRO A 206 -29.24 3.61 0.63
C PRO A 206 -30.21 2.45 0.80
N ARG A 207 -30.43 1.67 -0.27
CA ARG A 207 -31.31 0.49 -0.28
C ARG A 207 -30.61 -0.76 0.26
N THR A 208 -29.29 -0.73 0.31
CA THR A 208 -28.48 -1.81 0.90
C THR A 208 -28.70 -1.89 2.41
N PHE A 209 -29.10 -0.78 3.02
CA PHE A 209 -29.40 -0.66 4.44
C PHE A 209 -30.87 -0.25 4.63
N ASP A 210 -31.36 -0.27 5.87
CA ASP A 210 -32.70 0.25 6.16
C ASP A 210 -32.76 1.75 5.79
N TYR A 211 -33.67 2.11 4.87
CA TYR A 211 -33.79 3.46 4.31
C TYR A 211 -33.93 4.54 5.38
N LEU A 212 -34.53 4.19 6.54
CA LEU A 212 -34.67 5.08 7.69
C LEU A 212 -33.32 5.49 8.30
N ILE A 213 -32.32 4.62 8.23
CA ILE A 213 -30.95 4.85 8.76
C ILE A 213 -30.12 5.69 7.78
N CYS A 214 -30.32 5.48 6.47
CA CYS A 214 -29.55 6.12 5.40
C CYS A 214 -30.20 7.39 4.83
N THR A 215 -31.03 8.13 5.57
CA THR A 215 -31.68 9.34 5.02
C THR A 215 -30.74 10.52 4.79
N ASN A 216 -29.60 10.58 5.50
CA ASN A 216 -28.66 11.71 5.50
C ASN A 216 -27.23 11.33 5.05
N TRP A 217 -27.06 10.29 4.21
CA TRP A 217 -25.75 10.00 3.61
C TRP A 217 -25.41 11.04 2.55
N SER A 218 -24.12 11.33 2.38
CA SER A 218 -23.60 12.16 1.29
C SER A 218 -22.25 11.64 0.80
N GLU A 219 -21.68 12.27 -0.23
CA GLU A 219 -20.30 11.97 -0.66
C GLU A 219 -19.29 12.19 0.48
N GLU A 220 -19.51 13.18 1.34
CA GLU A 220 -18.67 13.44 2.52
C GLU A 220 -18.70 12.26 3.49
N THR A 221 -19.85 11.59 3.65
CA THR A 221 -19.96 10.36 4.44
C THR A 221 -19.04 9.27 3.89
N LEU A 222 -19.06 9.06 2.57
CA LEU A 222 -18.22 8.06 1.91
C LEU A 222 -16.74 8.41 1.93
N LYS A 223 -16.40 9.70 1.76
CA LYS A 223 -15.02 10.21 1.89
C LYS A 223 -14.50 9.95 3.31
N TYR A 224 -15.30 10.25 4.34
CA TYR A 224 -14.96 9.95 5.72
C TYR A 224 -14.73 8.45 5.95
N PHE A 225 -15.62 7.58 5.47
CA PHE A 225 -15.43 6.13 5.60
C PHE A 225 -14.24 5.61 4.81
N HIS A 226 -13.92 6.22 3.67
CA HIS A 226 -12.73 5.89 2.89
C HIS A 226 -11.45 6.28 3.63
N GLU A 227 -11.41 7.47 4.21
CA GLU A 227 -10.31 7.94 5.06
C GLU A 227 -10.11 7.03 6.28
N LYS A 228 -11.20 6.50 6.86
CA LYS A 228 -11.16 5.52 7.95
C LYS A 228 -10.79 4.11 7.51
N GLY A 229 -10.73 3.83 6.20
CA GLY A 229 -10.49 2.50 5.66
C GLY A 229 -11.66 1.52 5.86
N LEU A 230 -12.86 2.03 6.15
CA LEU A 230 -14.07 1.20 6.25
C LEU A 230 -14.58 0.79 4.87
N VAL A 231 -14.42 1.67 3.88
CA VAL A 231 -14.84 1.45 2.48
C VAL A 231 -13.77 1.94 1.50
N ILE A 232 -13.86 1.55 0.23
CA ILE A 232 -13.13 2.21 -0.86
C ILE A 232 -14.11 2.98 -1.72
N TYR A 233 -13.95 4.31 -1.75
CA TYR A 233 -14.73 5.21 -2.59
C TYR A 233 -13.76 6.12 -3.35
N LEU A 234 -13.91 6.16 -4.69
CA LEU A 234 -12.98 6.82 -5.59
C LEU A 234 -13.69 7.96 -6.36
N ASP A 235 -13.95 9.05 -5.66
CA ASP A 235 -14.75 10.21 -6.11
C ASP A 235 -14.32 10.79 -7.47
N LYS A 236 -13.01 10.79 -7.76
CA LYS A 236 -12.42 11.38 -8.98
C LYS A 236 -12.17 10.38 -10.11
N ASP A 237 -12.61 9.13 -9.97
CA ASP A 237 -12.44 8.13 -11.02
C ASP A 237 -13.54 8.20 -12.09
N GLN A 238 -13.22 7.92 -13.35
CA GLN A 238 -14.19 8.00 -14.45
C GLN A 238 -15.23 6.87 -14.41
N GLU A 239 -14.84 5.67 -13.96
CA GLU A 239 -15.71 4.49 -13.96
C GLU A 239 -16.13 4.09 -12.54
N LEU A 240 -15.18 4.16 -11.58
CA LEU A 240 -15.40 3.71 -10.21
C LEU A 240 -16.05 4.75 -9.30
N SER A 241 -16.18 6.02 -9.71
CA SER A 241 -16.85 7.06 -8.89
C SER A 241 -18.32 6.79 -8.62
N ARG A 242 -18.93 5.87 -9.40
CA ARG A 242 -20.33 5.44 -9.22
C ARG A 242 -20.46 4.18 -8.36
N LEU A 243 -19.35 3.62 -7.90
CA LEU A 243 -19.30 2.40 -7.10
C LEU A 243 -18.65 2.69 -5.75
N VAL A 244 -19.06 1.94 -4.73
CA VAL A 244 -18.39 1.87 -3.44
C VAL A 244 -18.12 0.41 -3.11
N LEU A 245 -16.88 0.11 -2.72
CA LEU A 245 -16.53 -1.19 -2.17
C LEU A 245 -16.67 -1.14 -0.66
N LEU A 246 -17.70 -1.80 -0.14
CA LEU A 246 -18.06 -1.82 1.28
C LEU A 246 -17.17 -2.71 2.14
N LYS A 247 -16.30 -3.54 1.53
CA LYS A 247 -15.39 -4.44 2.23
C LYS A 247 -14.01 -4.43 1.57
N PRO A 248 -13.13 -3.47 1.93
CA PRO A 248 -11.79 -3.35 1.37
C PRO A 248 -10.93 -4.62 1.54
N GLU A 249 -11.18 -5.40 2.58
CA GLU A 249 -10.47 -6.65 2.90
C GLU A 249 -10.51 -7.68 1.76
N ILE A 250 -11.54 -7.66 0.90
CA ILE A 250 -11.63 -8.55 -0.27
C ILE A 250 -10.41 -8.41 -1.19
N LEU A 251 -9.95 -7.18 -1.42
CA LEU A 251 -8.80 -6.93 -2.30
C LEU A 251 -7.51 -7.48 -1.68
N VAL A 252 -7.42 -7.47 -0.34
CA VAL A 252 -6.31 -8.07 0.39
C VAL A 252 -6.36 -9.56 0.28
N ASP A 253 -7.52 -10.19 0.52
CA ASP A 253 -7.66 -11.64 0.43
C ASP A 253 -7.25 -12.15 -0.95
N ILE A 254 -7.61 -11.43 -2.01
CA ILE A 254 -7.19 -11.73 -3.38
C ILE A 254 -5.68 -11.61 -3.54
N ILE A 255 -5.06 -10.54 -3.02
CA ILE A 255 -3.61 -10.35 -3.13
C ILE A 255 -2.84 -11.36 -2.30
N ILE A 256 -3.29 -11.66 -1.08
CA ILE A 256 -2.73 -12.73 -0.25
C ILE A 256 -2.77 -14.04 -1.04
N GLN A 257 -3.88 -14.39 -1.68
CA GLN A 257 -3.95 -15.60 -2.51
C GLN A 257 -2.99 -15.57 -3.70
N LEU A 258 -2.82 -14.42 -4.36
CA LEU A 258 -1.89 -14.26 -5.48
C LEU A 258 -0.42 -14.42 -5.06
N VAL A 259 -0.03 -13.84 -3.92
CA VAL A 259 1.37 -13.79 -3.48
C VAL A 259 1.79 -14.97 -2.62
N THR A 260 0.84 -15.61 -1.92
CA THR A 260 1.13 -16.78 -1.08
C THR A 260 1.53 -17.94 -1.98
N LYS A 261 2.76 -18.42 -1.83
CA LYS A 261 3.22 -19.63 -2.52
C LYS A 261 2.33 -20.79 -2.13
N GLN A 262 1.54 -21.27 -3.09
CA GLN A 262 0.68 -22.43 -2.86
C GLN A 262 1.54 -23.66 -2.56
N PRO A 263 1.18 -24.50 -1.56
CA PRO A 263 1.94 -25.69 -1.23
C PRO A 263 2.06 -26.63 -2.43
N GLU A 264 3.27 -27.16 -2.68
CA GLU A 264 3.59 -28.05 -3.81
C GLU A 264 2.71 -29.32 -3.86
N MET A 265 2.09 -29.69 -2.73
CA MET A 265 1.32 -30.91 -2.56
C MET A 265 -0.19 -30.77 -2.87
N ILE A 266 -0.71 -29.58 -3.17
CA ILE A 266 -2.14 -29.43 -3.52
C ILE A 266 -2.34 -29.76 -5.00
N PRO A 267 -3.18 -30.76 -5.37
CA PRO A 267 -3.47 -31.06 -6.77
C PRO A 267 -4.19 -29.89 -7.47
N GLN A 268 -3.44 -29.02 -8.15
CA GLN A 268 -3.99 -27.88 -8.91
C GLN A 268 -4.45 -28.33 -10.30
N ARG A 269 -5.49 -29.18 -10.36
CA ARG A 269 -6.03 -29.69 -11.63
C ARG A 269 -6.37 -28.52 -12.55
N GLY A 270 -5.63 -28.39 -13.65
CA GLY A 270 -5.87 -27.38 -14.69
C GLY A 270 -5.18 -26.03 -14.53
N PHE A 271 -4.54 -25.70 -13.39
CA PHE A 271 -3.98 -24.36 -13.14
C PHE A 271 -2.48 -24.33 -12.83
N ARG A 272 -1.79 -25.48 -12.81
CA ARG A 272 -0.35 -25.56 -12.46
C ARG A 272 0.51 -24.60 -13.29
N ARG A 273 0.26 -24.51 -14.60
CA ARG A 273 1.04 -23.65 -15.49
C ARG A 273 0.72 -22.16 -15.27
N ASP A 274 -0.53 -21.81 -14.94
CA ASP A 274 -0.92 -20.45 -14.62
C ASP A 274 -0.20 -19.95 -13.35
N TRP A 275 -0.12 -20.79 -12.31
CA TRP A 275 0.62 -20.49 -11.09
C TRP A 275 2.13 -20.41 -11.31
N GLU A 276 2.69 -21.31 -12.11
CA GLU A 276 4.11 -21.25 -12.49
C GLU A 276 4.44 -19.95 -13.23
N LEU A 277 3.57 -19.53 -14.17
CA LEU A 277 3.71 -18.28 -14.90
C LEU A 277 3.65 -17.05 -13.97
N LEU A 278 2.72 -17.06 -13.00
CA LEU A 278 2.61 -16.00 -11.99
C LEU A 278 3.85 -15.96 -11.09
N ASN A 279 4.28 -17.10 -10.55
CA ASN A 279 5.39 -17.17 -9.60
C ASN A 279 6.76 -16.85 -10.23
N THR A 280 6.95 -17.22 -11.50
CA THR A 280 8.26 -17.06 -12.18
C THR A 280 8.37 -15.76 -12.97
N LYS A 281 7.25 -15.25 -13.51
CA LYS A 281 7.24 -14.08 -14.41
C LYS A 281 6.35 -12.94 -13.91
N GLY A 282 5.63 -13.11 -12.81
CA GLY A 282 4.67 -12.11 -12.30
C GLY A 282 3.46 -11.90 -13.22
N LYS A 283 3.19 -12.84 -14.14
CA LYS A 283 2.14 -12.71 -15.17
C LYS A 283 0.89 -13.51 -14.77
N LEU A 284 -0.26 -12.85 -14.78
CA LEU A 284 -1.54 -13.38 -14.34
C LEU A 284 -2.46 -13.64 -15.54
N THR A 285 -2.98 -14.86 -15.65
CA THR A 285 -3.97 -15.23 -16.68
C THR A 285 -5.39 -14.88 -16.23
N LYS A 286 -6.27 -14.64 -17.20
CA LYS A 286 -7.70 -14.38 -16.90
C LYS A 286 -8.34 -15.56 -16.17
N SER A 287 -8.07 -16.79 -16.61
CA SER A 287 -8.56 -18.01 -15.98
C SER A 287 -8.17 -18.11 -14.50
N LEU A 288 -6.92 -17.79 -14.17
CA LEU A 288 -6.45 -17.84 -12.79
C LEU A 288 -7.07 -16.72 -11.95
N LEU A 289 -7.18 -15.51 -12.49
CA LEU A 289 -7.86 -14.40 -11.81
C LEU A 289 -9.34 -14.74 -11.55
N ASP A 290 -10.06 -15.25 -12.55
CA ASP A 290 -11.47 -15.65 -12.42
C ASP A 290 -11.65 -16.74 -11.36
N LYS A 291 -10.72 -17.70 -11.28
CA LYS A 291 -10.71 -18.73 -10.22
C LYS A 291 -10.57 -18.08 -8.85
N ILE A 292 -9.55 -17.25 -8.64
CA ILE A 292 -9.27 -16.59 -7.35
C ILE A 292 -10.45 -15.71 -6.94
N LEU A 293 -11.02 -14.93 -7.87
CA LEU A 293 -12.21 -14.14 -7.61
C LEU A 293 -13.40 -15.02 -7.20
N SER A 294 -13.61 -16.16 -7.85
CA SER A 294 -14.69 -17.09 -7.50
C SER A 294 -14.52 -17.71 -6.10
N GLU A 295 -13.29 -17.80 -5.60
CA GLU A 295 -12.98 -18.29 -4.26
C GLU A 295 -13.05 -17.18 -3.21
N ALA A 296 -12.74 -15.93 -3.59
CA ALA A 296 -12.66 -14.78 -2.68
C ALA A 296 -13.98 -14.02 -2.50
N VAL A 297 -14.87 -14.00 -3.50
CA VAL A 297 -16.11 -13.21 -3.45
C VAL A 297 -17.37 -14.05 -3.65
N ALA A 298 -18.51 -13.55 -3.16
CA ALA A 298 -19.80 -14.19 -3.33
C ALA A 298 -20.20 -14.29 -4.82
N VAL A 299 -21.05 -15.26 -5.15
CA VAL A 299 -21.43 -15.57 -6.55
C VAL A 299 -22.08 -14.37 -7.26
N GLN A 300 -22.84 -13.55 -6.54
CA GLN A 300 -23.51 -12.36 -7.04
C GLN A 300 -22.60 -11.11 -7.11
N GLU A 301 -21.35 -11.21 -6.69
CA GLU A 301 -20.41 -10.10 -6.75
C GLU A 301 -20.00 -9.78 -8.19
N ASN A 302 -19.81 -8.50 -8.48
CA ASN A 302 -19.36 -8.08 -9.81
C ASN A 302 -17.83 -8.23 -9.92
N LYS A 303 -17.38 -9.33 -10.51
CA LYS A 303 -15.96 -9.66 -10.68
C LYS A 303 -15.22 -8.61 -11.51
N GLU A 304 -15.85 -8.04 -12.52
CA GLU A 304 -15.29 -6.96 -13.34
C GLU A 304 -15.06 -5.70 -12.52
N ALA A 305 -16.00 -5.34 -11.65
CA ALA A 305 -15.86 -4.19 -10.75
C ALA A 305 -14.74 -4.41 -9.71
N ILE A 306 -14.67 -5.59 -9.10
CA ILE A 306 -13.56 -5.95 -8.19
C ILE A 306 -12.22 -5.91 -8.94
N THR A 307 -12.16 -6.44 -10.17
CA THR A 307 -10.97 -6.34 -11.03
C THR A 307 -10.58 -4.88 -11.28
N ALA A 308 -11.54 -4.01 -11.58
CA ALA A 308 -11.29 -2.59 -11.77
C ALA A 308 -10.75 -1.91 -10.49
N PHE A 309 -11.25 -2.28 -9.30
CA PHE A 309 -10.68 -1.82 -8.03
C PHE A 309 -9.23 -2.30 -7.83
N LEU A 310 -8.92 -3.57 -8.12
CA LEU A 310 -7.55 -4.10 -8.06
C LEU A 310 -6.61 -3.32 -9.00
N GLU A 311 -7.07 -3.08 -10.23
CA GLU A 311 -6.32 -2.30 -11.22
C GLU A 311 -6.11 -0.86 -10.78
N LYS A 312 -7.14 -0.22 -10.22
CA LYS A 312 -7.09 1.19 -9.82
C LYS A 312 -6.22 1.42 -8.58
N CYS A 313 -6.17 0.43 -7.69
CA CYS A 313 -5.27 0.40 -6.55
C CYS A 313 -3.82 0.03 -6.93
N ASP A 314 -3.54 -0.20 -8.23
CA ASP A 314 -2.25 -0.64 -8.78
C ASP A 314 -1.72 -1.97 -8.21
N LEU A 315 -2.62 -2.81 -7.71
CA LEU A 315 -2.31 -4.15 -7.20
C LEU A 315 -2.08 -5.15 -8.33
N ILE A 316 -2.79 -4.97 -9.45
CA ILE A 316 -2.57 -5.65 -10.72
C ILE A 316 -2.56 -4.61 -11.84
N CYS A 317 -1.93 -4.94 -12.96
CA CYS A 317 -1.91 -4.07 -14.14
C CYS A 317 -2.31 -4.85 -15.40
N PRO A 318 -3.29 -4.37 -16.18
CA PRO A 318 -3.68 -5.02 -17.42
C PRO A 318 -2.55 -4.94 -18.45
N LEU A 319 -2.34 -6.02 -19.21
CA LEU A 319 -1.37 -6.08 -20.29
C LEU A 319 -1.96 -5.50 -21.59
N ALA A 320 -1.16 -4.71 -22.30
CA ALA A 320 -1.57 -4.00 -23.52
C ALA A 320 -2.08 -4.90 -24.68
N HIS A 321 -1.81 -6.21 -24.66
CA HIS A 321 -2.20 -7.16 -25.72
C HIS A 321 -3.71 -7.28 -25.93
N ASN A 322 -4.53 -6.95 -24.91
CA ASN A 322 -5.98 -7.00 -25.00
C ASN A 322 -6.58 -5.85 -25.84
N LYS A 323 -5.77 -4.87 -26.26
CA LYS A 323 -6.24 -3.72 -27.06
C LYS A 323 -6.02 -3.83 -28.57
N ILE A 324 -5.23 -4.80 -29.06
CA ILE A 324 -4.71 -4.78 -30.45
C ILE A 324 -5.06 -6.01 -31.29
N ILE A 325 -5.25 -7.18 -30.69
CA ILE A 325 -5.43 -8.42 -31.47
C ILE A 325 -6.89 -8.85 -31.39
N PRO A 326 -7.70 -8.68 -32.46
CA PRO A 326 -9.01 -9.32 -32.57
C PRO A 326 -8.84 -10.83 -32.46
N MET A 327 -9.88 -11.52 -31.98
CA MET A 327 -9.98 -12.97 -31.92
C MET A 327 -9.74 -13.63 -33.30
N TYR A 328 -8.48 -13.76 -33.73
CA TYR A 328 -8.08 -14.66 -34.79
C TYR A 328 -7.34 -15.84 -34.16
N ASN A 329 -7.85 -17.01 -34.51
CA ASN A 329 -7.49 -18.31 -34.00
C ASN A 329 -5.98 -18.52 -34.09
N SER A 330 -5.31 -18.65 -32.94
CA SER A 330 -4.07 -19.42 -32.92
C SER A 330 -4.52 -20.87 -32.83
N GLU A 331 -4.32 -21.62 -33.90
CA GLU A 331 -4.67 -23.04 -34.04
C GLU A 331 -3.89 -23.97 -33.09
N ASN A 332 -3.15 -23.42 -32.13
CA ASN A 332 -2.49 -24.18 -31.07
C ASN A 332 -3.05 -23.74 -29.71
N GLY A 333 -4.13 -24.38 -29.26
CA GLY A 333 -4.81 -24.16 -27.97
C GLY A 333 -3.98 -24.54 -26.71
N LYS A 334 -2.69 -24.21 -26.66
CA LYS A 334 -1.75 -24.57 -25.59
C LYS A 334 -0.98 -23.40 -24.98
N GLU A 335 -1.02 -22.19 -25.55
CA GLU A 335 -0.34 -21.03 -24.96
C GLU A 335 -1.22 -20.31 -23.94
N LEU A 336 -0.71 -20.21 -22.72
CA LEU A 336 -1.31 -19.37 -21.69
C LEU A 336 -1.27 -17.91 -22.13
N ARG A 337 -2.42 -17.25 -22.14
CA ARG A 337 -2.54 -15.83 -22.47
C ARG A 337 -2.63 -15.01 -21.18
N PRO A 338 -1.56 -14.32 -20.76
CA PRO A 338 -1.61 -13.47 -19.60
C PRO A 338 -2.47 -12.23 -19.90
N ALA A 339 -3.38 -11.91 -18.99
CA ALA A 339 -4.24 -10.74 -19.08
C ALA A 339 -3.68 -9.57 -18.29
N HIS A 340 -2.97 -9.86 -17.19
CA HIS A 340 -2.42 -8.89 -16.26
C HIS A 340 -1.00 -9.26 -15.84
N PHE A 341 -0.31 -8.34 -15.20
CA PHE A 341 0.84 -8.64 -14.36
C PHE A 341 0.60 -8.13 -12.94
N VAL A 342 1.21 -8.80 -11.96
CA VAL A 342 1.21 -8.41 -10.55
C VAL A 342 2.56 -7.72 -10.26
N PRO A 343 2.59 -6.39 -10.08
CA PRO A 343 3.85 -5.64 -10.00
C PRO A 343 4.83 -6.15 -8.93
N SER A 344 4.32 -6.52 -7.76
CA SER A 344 5.13 -7.04 -6.64
C SER A 344 5.70 -8.44 -6.89
N MET A 345 5.13 -9.20 -7.83
CA MET A 345 5.59 -10.56 -8.18
C MET A 345 6.49 -10.60 -9.41
N LEU A 346 6.70 -9.46 -10.09
CA LEU A 346 7.64 -9.41 -11.22
C LEU A 346 9.04 -9.85 -10.77
N PRO A 347 9.80 -10.58 -11.59
CA PRO A 347 11.20 -10.85 -11.27
C PRO A 347 12.03 -9.56 -11.38
N THR A 348 13.18 -9.53 -10.73
CA THR A 348 14.21 -8.52 -11.05
C THR A 348 14.83 -8.85 -12.40
N HIS A 349 15.34 -7.85 -13.11
CA HIS A 349 16.00 -8.07 -14.41
C HIS A 349 17.17 -9.06 -14.29
N VAL A 350 17.93 -9.00 -13.20
CA VAL A 350 19.05 -9.93 -12.94
C VAL A 350 18.55 -11.36 -12.76
N SER A 351 17.48 -11.56 -12.00
CA SER A 351 16.92 -12.90 -11.74
C SER A 351 16.20 -13.52 -12.94
N ALA A 352 15.90 -12.74 -13.98
CA ALA A 352 15.16 -13.21 -15.14
C ALA A 352 16.03 -13.98 -16.16
N ASP A 353 17.35 -14.07 -15.92
CA ASP A 353 18.35 -14.66 -16.84
C ASP A 353 18.33 -14.05 -18.25
N GLU A 354 17.89 -12.79 -18.37
CA GLU A 354 17.98 -12.05 -19.62
C GLU A 354 19.41 -11.53 -19.81
N SER A 355 20.19 -12.23 -20.63
CA SER A 355 21.59 -11.91 -20.94
C SER A 355 21.76 -10.58 -21.70
N ALA A 356 20.69 -10.06 -22.29
CA ALA A 356 20.69 -8.80 -23.01
C ALA A 356 20.24 -7.65 -22.09
N PRO A 357 20.93 -6.50 -22.11
CA PRO A 357 20.46 -5.32 -21.38
C PRO A 357 19.16 -4.82 -22.01
N LEU A 358 18.14 -4.57 -21.18
CA LEU A 358 16.85 -3.99 -21.58
C LEU A 358 16.99 -2.63 -22.30
N TRP A 359 18.12 -1.96 -22.12
CA TRP A 359 18.48 -0.71 -22.79
C TRP A 359 19.99 -0.64 -23.04
N LEU A 360 20.36 -0.28 -24.27
CA LEU A 360 21.74 0.01 -24.65
C LEU A 360 21.94 1.52 -24.51
N ASP A 361 22.75 1.94 -23.55
CA ASP A 361 22.98 3.36 -23.29
C ASP A 361 23.73 3.98 -24.50
N GLU A 362 23.13 4.99 -25.13
CA GLU A 362 23.74 5.75 -26.23
C GLU A 362 24.26 7.11 -25.73
N THR A 363 25.28 7.68 -26.37
CA THR A 363 25.81 9.01 -26.02
C THR A 363 24.79 10.15 -26.20
N THR A 364 23.74 9.90 -26.98
CA THR A 364 22.65 10.85 -27.21
C THR A 364 21.54 10.76 -26.16
N ASP A 365 21.55 9.73 -25.32
CA ASP A 365 20.54 9.55 -24.27
C ASP A 365 20.61 10.67 -23.24
N LYS A 366 19.44 11.01 -22.70
CA LYS A 366 19.30 11.96 -21.59
C LYS A 366 18.84 11.22 -20.36
N LYS A 367 19.45 11.57 -19.22
CA LYS A 367 19.16 10.98 -17.92
C LYS A 367 18.62 12.05 -16.96
N PHE A 368 17.53 11.72 -16.31
CA PHE A 368 16.94 12.47 -15.21
C PHE A 368 16.82 11.55 -14.00
N TYR A 369 16.70 12.17 -12.83
CA TYR A 369 16.54 11.47 -11.58
C TYR A 369 15.31 11.97 -10.86
N VAL A 370 14.54 11.02 -10.34
CA VAL A 370 13.56 11.27 -9.29
C VAL A 370 14.25 10.93 -7.97
N PHE A 371 14.32 11.91 -7.07
CA PHE A 371 14.92 11.75 -5.75
C PHE A 371 13.93 12.14 -4.67
N PHE A 372 14.11 11.56 -3.49
CA PHE A 372 13.15 11.63 -2.38
C PHE A 372 13.78 12.34 -1.19
N LYS A 373 13.00 13.15 -0.48
CA LYS A 373 13.52 13.93 0.66
C LYS A 373 13.93 13.07 1.86
N LYS A 374 13.17 12.01 2.14
CA LYS A 374 13.41 11.10 3.27
C LYS A 374 13.72 9.67 2.78
N PHE A 375 12.80 9.06 2.03
CA PHE A 375 12.90 7.66 1.61
C PHE A 375 12.06 7.38 0.35
N LEU A 376 12.33 6.23 -0.28
CA LEU A 376 11.58 5.69 -1.42
C LEU A 376 10.90 4.37 -0.99
N PRO A 377 9.56 4.34 -0.85
CA PRO A 377 8.86 3.10 -0.55
C PRO A 377 8.89 2.17 -1.77
N GLU A 378 9.26 0.90 -1.58
CA GLU A 378 9.30 -0.09 -2.67
C GLU A 378 7.96 -0.19 -3.43
N PRO A 379 6.78 -0.23 -2.77
CA PRO A 379 5.49 -0.26 -3.46
C PRO A 379 5.25 0.94 -4.39
N LEU A 380 5.82 2.11 -4.07
CA LEU A 380 5.67 3.30 -4.90
C LEU A 380 6.29 3.09 -6.28
N PHE A 381 7.46 2.44 -6.36
CA PHE A 381 8.08 2.14 -7.65
C PHE A 381 7.27 1.10 -8.42
N HIS A 382 6.69 0.10 -7.75
CA HIS A 382 5.78 -0.85 -8.38
C HIS A 382 4.55 -0.17 -8.99
N CYS A 383 3.93 0.77 -8.26
CA CYS A 383 2.84 1.60 -8.80
C CYS A 383 3.30 2.41 -10.01
N LEU A 384 4.52 2.98 -9.98
CA LEU A 384 5.07 3.74 -11.09
C LEU A 384 5.22 2.89 -12.35
N LEU A 385 5.69 1.65 -12.23
CA LEU A 385 5.78 0.71 -13.35
C LEU A 385 4.39 0.42 -13.94
N SER A 386 3.37 0.21 -13.11
CA SER A 386 1.97 0.03 -13.55
C SER A 386 1.44 1.25 -14.30
N ARG A 387 1.65 2.46 -13.76
CA ARG A 387 1.20 3.72 -14.41
C ARG A 387 1.95 3.96 -15.71
N ALA A 388 3.25 3.72 -15.75
CA ALA A 388 4.06 3.83 -16.95
C ALA A 388 3.61 2.83 -18.03
N HIS A 389 3.25 1.60 -17.65
CA HIS A 389 2.69 0.61 -18.57
C HIS A 389 1.34 1.06 -19.15
N LYS A 390 0.40 1.48 -18.29
CA LYS A 390 -0.93 1.96 -18.70
C LYS A 390 -0.86 3.17 -19.63
N ASN A 391 0.10 4.06 -19.39
CA ASN A 391 0.34 5.26 -20.19
C ASN A 391 1.19 5.02 -21.44
N SER A 392 1.76 3.81 -21.60
CA SER A 392 2.56 3.44 -22.75
C SER A 392 1.68 3.32 -23.99
N LYS A 393 2.11 3.91 -25.13
CA LYS A 393 1.29 3.98 -26.34
C LYS A 393 1.10 2.61 -27.01
N VAL A 394 -0.14 2.26 -27.35
CA VAL A 394 -0.56 0.96 -27.90
C VAL A 394 0.18 0.54 -29.19
N GLU A 395 0.56 1.49 -30.05
CA GLU A 395 1.31 1.19 -31.27
C GLU A 395 2.83 1.17 -31.01
N PHE A 396 3.40 -0.04 -30.97
CA PHE A 396 4.82 -0.28 -30.69
C PHE A 396 5.57 -0.77 -31.94
N PRO A 397 6.04 0.10 -32.85
CA PRO A 397 6.69 -0.32 -34.10
C PRO A 397 8.02 -1.05 -33.92
N ARG A 398 8.60 -1.07 -32.70
CA ARG A 398 9.91 -1.71 -32.42
C ARG A 398 9.84 -2.85 -31.42
N SER A 399 9.16 -2.68 -30.27
CA SER A 399 8.95 -3.76 -29.29
C SER A 399 7.90 -3.36 -28.26
N GLN A 400 7.25 -4.33 -27.64
CA GLN A 400 6.31 -4.07 -26.53
C GLN A 400 7.01 -3.49 -25.29
N PRO A 401 6.25 -2.92 -24.33
CA PRO A 401 6.77 -2.55 -23.03
C PRO A 401 7.28 -3.79 -22.30
N VAL A 402 8.42 -3.66 -21.64
CA VAL A 402 9.04 -4.73 -20.84
C VAL A 402 9.16 -4.23 -19.41
N VAL A 403 8.72 -5.03 -18.44
CA VAL A 403 8.62 -4.61 -17.04
C VAL A 403 9.19 -5.69 -16.13
N PHE A 404 10.13 -5.29 -15.28
CA PHE A 404 10.70 -6.04 -14.18
C PHE A 404 10.51 -5.26 -12.88
N ARG A 405 10.69 -5.91 -11.73
CA ARG A 405 10.50 -5.29 -10.41
C ARG A 405 11.37 -4.07 -10.17
N ASP A 406 12.55 -4.02 -10.79
CA ASP A 406 13.57 -2.98 -10.61
C ASP A 406 13.80 -2.10 -11.86
N VAL A 407 13.20 -2.43 -13.00
CA VAL A 407 13.39 -1.69 -14.25
C VAL A 407 12.23 -1.91 -15.23
N GLY A 408 11.85 -0.88 -15.98
CA GLY A 408 10.89 -1.01 -17.07
C GLY A 408 11.25 -0.15 -18.28
N LYS A 409 10.93 -0.66 -19.47
CA LYS A 409 11.02 0.04 -20.76
C LYS A 409 9.61 0.29 -21.27
N PHE A 410 9.32 1.56 -21.55
CA PHE A 410 7.99 2.03 -21.95
C PHE A 410 8.11 2.96 -23.16
N TRP A 411 6.97 3.35 -23.72
CA TRP A 411 6.90 4.13 -24.94
C TRP A 411 6.06 5.39 -24.75
N MET A 412 6.73 6.53 -24.90
CA MET A 412 6.12 7.86 -24.88
C MET A 412 5.37 8.14 -26.19
N SER A 413 6.01 7.77 -27.29
CA SER A 413 5.44 7.75 -28.64
C SER A 413 5.92 6.48 -29.36
N PRO A 414 5.32 6.10 -30.49
CA PRO A 414 5.68 4.87 -31.20
C PRO A 414 7.19 4.71 -31.46
N ARG A 415 7.93 5.80 -31.64
CA ARG A 415 9.38 5.76 -31.93
C ARG A 415 10.26 6.20 -30.77
N GLN A 416 9.69 6.43 -29.59
CA GLN A 416 10.38 7.10 -28.51
C GLN A 416 10.25 6.35 -27.20
N PRO A 417 11.20 5.44 -26.94
CA PRO A 417 11.21 4.68 -25.71
C PRO A 417 11.78 5.52 -24.56
N TYR A 418 11.43 5.15 -23.34
CA TYR A 418 12.08 5.61 -22.11
C TYR A 418 12.21 4.44 -21.14
N ARG A 419 13.22 4.49 -20.28
CA ARG A 419 13.50 3.50 -19.23
C ARG A 419 13.30 4.15 -17.87
N LEU A 420 12.62 3.43 -16.97
CA LEU A 420 12.61 3.71 -15.54
C LEU A 420 13.45 2.63 -14.85
N LYS A 421 14.44 3.02 -14.06
CA LYS A 421 15.32 2.07 -13.35
C LYS A 421 15.45 2.49 -11.89
N LEU A 422 15.19 1.56 -10.98
CA LEU A 422 15.41 1.74 -9.55
C LEU A 422 16.91 1.64 -9.23
N ILE A 423 17.47 2.68 -8.62
CA ILE A 423 18.83 2.66 -8.07
C ILE A 423 18.71 2.42 -6.57
N LYS A 424 18.86 1.16 -6.15
CA LYS A 424 18.62 0.74 -4.76
C LYS A 424 19.53 1.45 -3.75
N ASP A 425 20.81 1.62 -4.09
CA ASP A 425 21.81 2.18 -3.16
C ASP A 425 21.52 3.64 -2.79
N THR A 426 21.10 4.44 -3.79
CA THR A 426 20.77 5.87 -3.58
C THR A 426 19.28 6.13 -3.38
N LYS A 427 18.44 5.10 -3.47
CA LYS A 427 16.97 5.19 -3.39
C LYS A 427 16.40 6.21 -4.40
N MET A 428 16.97 6.24 -5.60
CA MET A 428 16.55 7.12 -6.69
C MET A 428 15.93 6.32 -7.84
N ILE A 429 15.14 7.01 -8.66
CA ILE A 429 14.65 6.45 -9.91
C ILE A 429 15.35 7.18 -11.05
N GLU A 430 16.12 6.44 -11.85
CA GLU A 430 16.69 6.94 -13.08
C GLU A 430 15.67 6.85 -14.21
N VAL A 431 15.47 7.98 -14.88
CA VAL A 431 14.68 8.10 -16.10
C VAL A 431 15.65 8.29 -17.26
N THR A 432 15.79 7.28 -18.11
CA THR A 432 16.63 7.36 -19.32
C THR A 432 15.75 7.49 -20.54
N PHE A 433 16.11 8.37 -21.46
CA PHE A 433 15.32 8.69 -22.63
C PHE A 433 16.18 8.83 -23.89
N SER A 434 15.74 8.18 -24.97
CA SER A 434 16.41 8.25 -26.28
C SER A 434 15.96 9.48 -27.06
N CYS A 435 16.92 10.31 -27.45
CA CYS A 435 16.71 11.51 -28.26
C CYS A 435 16.74 11.26 -29.78
N SER A 436 16.59 10.01 -30.21
CA SER A 436 16.81 9.58 -31.62
C SER A 436 15.86 10.22 -32.65
N ASN A 437 14.85 11.00 -32.25
CA ASN A 437 13.92 11.67 -33.16
C ASN A 437 13.87 13.20 -32.91
N ARG A 438 14.40 14.01 -33.83
CA ARG A 438 14.40 15.50 -33.75
C ARG A 438 12.99 16.10 -33.76
N ASN A 439 12.00 15.40 -34.30
CA ASN A 439 10.60 15.81 -34.34
C ASN A 439 9.74 15.07 -33.28
N GLY A 440 10.38 14.32 -32.38
CA GLY A 440 9.72 13.60 -31.29
C GLY A 440 9.46 14.51 -30.08
N MET A 441 8.94 13.91 -29.01
CA MET A 441 8.82 14.60 -27.73
C MET A 441 10.19 15.02 -27.21
N LYS A 442 10.22 16.11 -26.44
CA LYS A 442 11.43 16.62 -25.79
C LYS A 442 11.68 15.85 -24.49
N PRO A 443 12.93 15.84 -23.99
CA PRO A 443 13.25 15.28 -22.68
C PRO A 443 12.39 15.87 -21.54
N SER A 444 12.02 17.14 -21.64
CA SER A 444 11.09 17.81 -20.71
C SER A 444 9.72 17.16 -20.64
N ASP A 445 9.21 16.65 -21.77
CA ASP A 445 7.87 16.07 -21.85
C ASP A 445 7.83 14.72 -21.11
N VAL A 446 8.92 13.95 -21.21
CA VAL A 446 9.09 12.70 -20.44
C VAL A 446 9.19 12.99 -18.96
N LEU A 447 9.95 14.02 -18.58
CA LEU A 447 10.06 14.43 -17.19
C LEU A 447 8.70 14.86 -16.63
N MET A 448 7.92 15.63 -17.38
CA MET A 448 6.57 16.07 -17.01
C MET A 448 5.60 14.89 -16.87
N GLN A 449 5.66 13.90 -17.77
CA GLN A 449 4.83 12.70 -17.64
C GLN A 449 5.22 11.87 -16.41
N VAL A 450 6.50 11.64 -16.19
CA VAL A 450 6.97 10.91 -14.99
C VAL A 450 6.57 11.67 -13.73
N PHE A 451 6.73 12.99 -13.71
CA PHE A 451 6.28 13.84 -12.61
C PHE A 451 4.77 13.70 -12.37
N SER A 452 3.95 13.75 -13.41
CA SER A 452 2.49 13.60 -13.30
C SER A 452 2.09 12.22 -12.78
N MET A 453 2.75 11.15 -13.24
CA MET A 453 2.52 9.80 -12.70
C MET A 453 2.90 9.72 -11.23
N MET A 454 4.06 10.26 -10.85
CA MET A 454 4.54 10.30 -9.48
C MET A 454 3.62 11.09 -8.56
N ASP A 455 3.20 12.29 -8.97
CA ASP A 455 2.25 13.14 -8.21
C ASP A 455 0.92 12.42 -7.97
N GLY A 456 0.40 11.76 -9.01
CA GLY A 456 -0.81 10.95 -8.89
C GLY A 456 -0.67 9.77 -7.91
N ILE A 457 0.47 9.07 -7.92
CA ILE A 457 0.76 7.96 -7.01
C ILE A 457 0.96 8.47 -5.58
N CYS A 458 1.65 9.60 -5.39
CA CYS A 458 1.93 10.16 -4.07
C CYS A 458 0.67 10.57 -3.31
N ARG A 459 -0.51 10.63 -3.94
CA ARG A 459 -1.79 10.75 -3.22
C ARG A 459 -2.06 9.56 -2.29
N ASN A 460 -1.62 8.36 -2.67
CA ASN A 460 -1.68 7.17 -1.85
C ASN A 460 -0.50 7.08 -0.87
N PHE A 461 0.53 7.91 -1.04
CA PHE A 461 1.71 8.02 -0.18
C PHE A 461 1.89 9.49 0.26
N PRO A 462 0.91 10.08 0.97
CA PRO A 462 0.77 11.54 1.13
C PRO A 462 1.96 12.25 1.78
N PHE A 463 2.84 11.50 2.45
CA PHE A 463 4.01 12.04 3.16
C PHE A 463 5.34 11.77 2.44
N VAL A 464 5.29 11.11 1.28
CA VAL A 464 6.44 10.99 0.38
C VAL A 464 6.60 12.28 -0.40
N LYS A 465 7.75 12.94 -0.22
CA LYS A 465 8.12 14.15 -0.98
C LYS A 465 9.23 13.81 -1.95
N PHE A 466 9.00 14.11 -3.23
CA PHE A 466 9.95 13.85 -4.31
C PHE A 466 10.27 15.13 -5.09
N HIS A 467 11.37 15.06 -5.83
CA HIS A 467 11.80 16.05 -6.79
C HIS A 467 12.31 15.34 -8.04
N CYS A 468 12.23 16.04 -9.18
CA CYS A 468 12.73 15.54 -10.46
C CYS A 468 13.73 16.54 -11.04
N GLY A 469 14.85 16.06 -11.56
CA GLY A 469 15.86 16.93 -12.17
C GLY A 469 16.83 16.20 -13.08
N PRO A 470 17.61 16.94 -13.90
CA PRO A 470 18.64 16.35 -14.73
C PRO A 470 19.81 15.81 -13.89
N ALA A 471 20.58 14.90 -14.48
CA ALA A 471 21.88 14.51 -13.93
C ALA A 471 22.79 15.74 -13.74
N CYS A 472 23.32 15.95 -12.53
CA CYS A 472 24.34 16.98 -12.33
C CYS A 472 25.65 16.52 -12.99
N PRO A 473 26.20 17.26 -13.98
CA PRO A 473 27.40 16.84 -14.71
C PRO A 473 28.68 16.83 -13.85
N TYR A 474 28.63 17.38 -12.64
CA TYR A 474 29.79 17.48 -11.72
C TYR A 474 29.70 16.55 -10.51
N LEU A 475 28.62 15.76 -10.36
CA LEU A 475 28.47 14.81 -9.26
C LEU A 475 28.62 13.40 -9.81
N ASN A 476 29.82 12.84 -9.68
CA ASN A 476 30.00 11.40 -9.77
C ASN A 476 29.15 10.75 -8.67
N VAL A 477 28.39 9.72 -9.04
CA VAL A 477 27.40 9.00 -8.20
C VAL A 477 28.02 8.35 -6.95
N GLN A 478 29.33 8.47 -6.74
CA GLN A 478 30.04 7.98 -5.56
C GLN A 478 30.11 8.99 -4.39
N ASP A 479 29.84 10.29 -4.59
CA ASP A 479 29.90 11.26 -3.49
C ASP A 479 28.55 11.43 -2.76
N THR A 480 28.44 10.75 -1.62
CA THR A 480 27.20 10.48 -0.86
C THR A 480 26.73 11.64 0.04
N LYS A 481 26.97 12.90 -0.34
CA LYS A 481 26.39 14.06 0.35
C LYS A 481 25.89 15.08 -0.66
N MET A 482 24.69 14.86 -1.17
CA MET A 482 23.92 15.91 -1.86
C MET A 482 23.58 17.03 -0.87
N LYS A 483 24.47 18.02 -0.76
CA LYS A 483 24.02 19.41 -0.71
C LYS A 483 23.80 19.82 -2.16
N MET A 484 22.67 20.46 -2.49
CA MET A 484 22.64 21.69 -3.30
C MET A 484 21.21 22.15 -3.64
N ILE A 485 21.02 23.43 -3.32
CA ILE A 485 20.20 24.51 -3.90
C ILE A 485 18.69 24.25 -4.04
N SER A 486 17.96 24.89 -3.12
CA SER A 486 16.50 25.08 -3.05
C SER A 486 15.93 25.83 -4.25
#